data_AF-A0A9X3I8J2-F1
#
_entry.id   AF-A0A9X3I8J2-F1
#
_cell.length_a   1.000
_cell.length_b   1.000
_cell.length_c   1.000
_cell.angle_alpha   90.00
_cell.angle_beta   90.00
_cell.angle_gamma   90.00
#
_symmetry.space_group_name_H-M   'P 1'
#
loop_
_entity.id
_entity.type
_entity.pdbx_description
1 polymer ?
#
loop_
_entity_poly.entity_id
_entity_poly.type
_entity_poly.pdbx_seq_one_letter_code
_entity_poly.pdbx_strand_id
1 'polypeptide(L)'
;MNLFGDCPLEDALIEILRQNCNFKIGQGAKLFFGRIGATAPFTPTSILTKTAWDALISATDETKIVVTNYITNLVIAGTDSVEEGGETNLRRMPELVDGGNAAATFNPRGIEPAIRAAMQKLTPYSAIQPGVSELGFGIINSDGDLIVDKTTVLIPIYNFFLGDTDVVAEKGKSNSSIGKFMLEFGWSNNLVKYTPSFNILATYPAVTVTP
;
A
#
# COMPACT_ATOMS: atom_id res chain seq x y z
N MET A 1 11.16 -24.58 39.90
CA MET A 1 11.48 -23.42 39.04
C MET A 1 10.47 -23.45 37.91
N ASN A 2 9.37 -22.71 38.04
CA ASN A 2 8.33 -22.65 37.01
C ASN A 2 8.79 -21.65 35.94
N LEU A 3 9.00 -22.15 34.72
CA LEU A 3 9.50 -21.41 33.56
C LEU A 3 8.50 -21.45 32.39
N PHE A 4 7.21 -21.51 32.69
CA PHE A 4 6.15 -21.27 31.71
C PHE A 4 5.49 -19.95 32.09
N GLY A 5 6.06 -18.88 31.57
CA GLY A 5 5.64 -17.51 31.84
C GLY A 5 4.21 -17.28 31.42
N ASP A 6 3.49 -16.55 32.26
CA ASP A 6 2.14 -16.04 32.04
C ASP A 6 2.08 -15.33 30.67
N CYS A 7 1.42 -15.94 29.69
CA CYS A 7 0.89 -15.24 28.53
C CYS A 7 -0.55 -14.87 28.92
N PRO A 8 -0.81 -13.64 29.42
CA PRO A 8 -2.14 -13.27 29.87
C PRO A 8 -3.07 -13.28 28.67
N LEU A 9 -3.98 -14.25 28.64
CA LEU A 9 -5.17 -14.17 27.80
C LEU A 9 -6.03 -13.04 28.34
N GLU A 10 -6.66 -12.28 27.45
CA GLU A 10 -7.66 -11.29 27.84
C GLU A 10 -8.78 -11.96 28.66
N ASP A 11 -9.21 -11.30 29.74
CA ASP A 11 -10.20 -11.84 30.68
C ASP A 11 -11.58 -12.12 30.04
N ALA A 12 -11.83 -11.57 28.85
CA ALA A 12 -13.05 -11.78 28.09
C ALA A 12 -12.82 -11.78 26.58
N LEU A 13 -13.69 -12.50 25.86
CA LEU A 13 -13.78 -12.42 24.40
C LEU A 13 -14.21 -11.00 23.98
N ILE A 14 -13.52 -10.43 23.00
CA ILE A 14 -13.89 -9.14 22.41
C ILE A 14 -15.15 -9.31 21.55
N GLU A 15 -16.12 -8.41 21.71
CA GLU A 15 -17.34 -8.43 20.91
C GLU A 15 -17.04 -8.14 19.43
N ILE A 16 -17.49 -9.02 18.54
CA ILE A 16 -17.44 -8.79 17.08
C ILE A 16 -18.68 -7.97 16.70
N LEU A 17 -18.48 -6.68 16.46
CA LEU A 17 -19.56 -5.78 16.07
C LEU A 17 -20.13 -6.16 14.69
N ARG A 18 -21.46 -6.02 14.55
CA ARG A 18 -22.13 -6.19 13.26
C ARG A 18 -21.66 -5.13 12.28
N GLN A 19 -21.26 -5.56 11.08
CA GLN A 19 -20.96 -4.67 9.98
C GLN A 19 -22.21 -3.92 9.52
N ASN A 20 -22.21 -2.58 9.64
CA ASN A 20 -23.33 -1.74 9.19
C ASN A 20 -23.25 -1.39 7.69
N CYS A 21 -22.04 -1.38 7.11
CA CYS A 21 -21.81 -1.05 5.70
C CYS A 21 -20.73 -1.94 5.08
N ASN A 22 -20.92 -2.40 3.85
CA ASN A 22 -19.91 -3.16 3.09
C ASN A 22 -18.68 -2.28 2.81
N PHE A 23 -17.52 -2.69 3.31
CA PHE A 23 -16.24 -2.04 2.97
C PHE A 23 -15.69 -2.67 1.68
N LYS A 24 -15.69 -1.90 0.60
CA LYS A 24 -15.16 -2.32 -0.71
C LYS A 24 -14.06 -1.35 -1.12
N ILE A 25 -12.86 -1.88 -1.36
CA ILE A 25 -11.71 -1.13 -1.88
C ILE A 25 -11.96 -0.72 -3.35
N GLY A 26 -12.69 -1.54 -4.11
CA GLY A 26 -12.97 -1.28 -5.52
C GLY A 26 -11.78 -1.56 -6.43
N GLN A 27 -11.82 -1.05 -7.65
CA GLN A 27 -10.73 -1.16 -8.61
C GLN A 27 -9.73 -0.01 -8.41
N GLY A 28 -8.54 -0.32 -7.87
CA GLY A 28 -7.45 0.64 -7.75
C GLY A 28 -7.05 1.18 -9.12
N ALA A 29 -7.30 2.47 -9.35
CA ALA A 29 -7.03 3.17 -10.60
C ALA A 29 -5.65 3.83 -10.60
N LYS A 30 -5.21 4.37 -9.46
CA LYS A 30 -3.88 4.97 -9.25
C LYS A 30 -3.37 4.64 -7.85
N LEU A 31 -2.07 4.72 -7.65
CA LEU A 31 -1.43 4.65 -6.34
C LEU A 31 -0.76 6.00 -6.08
N PHE A 32 -0.60 6.35 -4.81
CA PHE A 32 0.32 7.40 -4.42
C PHE A 32 1.28 6.89 -3.37
N PHE A 33 2.52 7.36 -3.43
CA PHE A 33 3.60 7.01 -2.53
C PHE A 33 4.06 8.25 -1.77
N GLY A 34 4.46 8.05 -0.53
CA GLY A 34 5.10 9.07 0.30
C GLY A 34 6.06 8.42 1.29
N ARG A 35 6.95 9.22 1.86
CA ARG A 35 7.84 8.73 2.91
C ARG A 35 7.05 8.58 4.22
N ILE A 36 7.26 7.47 4.91
CA ILE A 36 6.80 7.29 6.28
C ILE A 36 7.78 8.05 7.18
N GLY A 37 7.26 9.07 7.85
CA GLY A 37 8.03 9.88 8.80
C GLY A 37 7.30 10.02 10.13
N ALA A 38 7.88 10.80 11.02
CA ALA A 38 7.28 11.12 12.32
C ALA A 38 5.94 11.86 12.21
N THR A 39 5.66 12.48 11.06
CA THR A 39 4.40 13.17 10.77
C THR A 39 3.78 12.58 9.52
N ALA A 40 2.51 12.20 9.62
CA ALA A 40 1.73 11.75 8.46
C ALA A 40 1.62 12.88 7.42
N PRO A 41 1.68 12.57 6.11
CA PRO A 41 1.62 13.60 5.07
C PRO A 41 0.27 14.34 5.06
N PHE A 42 -0.78 13.69 5.56
CA PHE A 42 -2.10 14.28 5.67
C PHE A 42 -2.69 14.05 7.05
N THR A 43 -3.57 14.97 7.43
CA THR A 43 -4.64 14.76 8.42
C THR A 43 -5.94 14.30 7.72
N PRO A 44 -6.91 13.73 8.47
CA PRO A 44 -8.21 13.32 7.92
C PRO A 44 -9.00 14.42 7.20
N THR A 45 -8.74 15.69 7.50
CA THR A 45 -9.38 16.84 6.84
C THR A 45 -8.57 17.33 5.65
N SER A 46 -7.24 17.41 5.78
CA SER A 46 -6.38 17.91 4.71
C SER A 46 -6.36 17.00 3.48
N ILE A 47 -6.44 15.68 3.65
CA ILE A 47 -6.47 14.69 2.55
C ILE A 47 -7.65 14.91 1.60
N LEU A 48 -8.71 15.59 2.05
CA LEU A 48 -9.89 15.88 1.26
C LEU A 48 -9.73 17.12 0.36
N THR A 49 -8.66 17.91 0.54
CA THR A 49 -8.50 19.24 -0.06
C THR A 49 -7.44 19.26 -1.16
N LYS A 50 -7.75 19.91 -2.30
CA LYS A 50 -6.80 20.01 -3.42
C LYS A 50 -5.50 20.73 -3.01
N THR A 51 -5.61 21.79 -2.22
CA THR A 51 -4.47 22.62 -1.78
C THR A 51 -3.42 21.80 -1.02
N ALA A 52 -3.84 20.88 -0.15
CA ALA A 52 -2.91 20.01 0.57
C ALA A 52 -2.17 19.07 -0.38
N TRP A 53 -2.89 18.48 -1.34
CA TRP A 53 -2.28 17.63 -2.38
C TRP A 53 -1.29 18.41 -3.26
N ASP A 54 -1.65 19.63 -3.71
CA ASP A 54 -0.76 20.48 -4.50
C ASP A 54 0.54 20.79 -3.74
N ALA A 55 0.42 21.12 -2.44
CA ALA A 55 1.57 21.43 -1.59
C ALA A 55 2.52 20.22 -1.46
N LEU A 56 2.00 19.02 -1.19
CA LEU A 56 2.83 17.83 -1.03
C LEU A 56 3.41 17.32 -2.35
N ILE A 57 2.71 17.46 -3.48
CA ILE A 57 3.25 17.06 -4.78
C ILE A 57 4.37 18.01 -5.22
N SER A 58 4.23 19.29 -4.94
CA SER A 58 5.23 20.32 -5.26
C SER A 58 6.38 20.38 -4.26
N ALA A 59 6.26 19.77 -3.08
CA ALA A 59 7.31 19.72 -2.08
C ALA A 59 8.62 19.13 -2.64
N THR A 60 9.73 19.64 -2.12
CA THR A 60 11.10 19.23 -2.47
C THR A 60 11.81 18.51 -1.32
N ASP A 61 11.12 18.31 -0.20
CA ASP A 61 11.62 17.67 1.01
C ASP A 61 10.97 16.29 1.22
N GLU A 62 11.13 15.75 2.43
CA GLU A 62 10.66 14.42 2.82
C GLU A 62 9.13 14.28 2.83
N THR A 63 8.39 15.39 2.77
CA THR A 63 6.92 15.38 2.72
C THR A 63 6.37 15.15 1.32
N LYS A 64 7.25 15.09 0.31
CA LYS A 64 6.85 14.92 -1.09
C LYS A 64 6.05 13.63 -1.28
N ILE A 65 4.90 13.76 -1.95
CA ILE A 65 4.13 12.62 -2.43
C ILE A 65 4.23 12.49 -3.96
N VAL A 66 4.18 11.26 -4.44
CA VAL A 66 4.24 10.92 -5.86
C VAL A 66 3.03 10.10 -6.23
N VAL A 67 2.26 10.55 -7.22
CA VAL A 67 1.09 9.83 -7.73
C VAL A 67 1.45 9.11 -9.03
N THR A 68 1.09 7.84 -9.14
CA THR A 68 1.33 7.05 -10.35
C THR A 68 0.40 7.45 -11.48
N ASN A 69 0.83 7.18 -12.72
CA ASN A 69 -0.11 7.06 -13.83
C ASN A 69 -1.18 5.99 -13.53
N TYR A 70 -2.20 5.92 -14.38
CA TYR A 70 -3.20 4.86 -14.28
C TYR A 70 -2.55 3.48 -14.27
N ILE A 71 -2.95 2.67 -13.30
CA ILE A 71 -2.51 1.29 -13.15
C ILE A 71 -3.62 0.33 -13.56
N THR A 72 -3.24 -0.90 -13.89
CA THR A 72 -4.14 -2.02 -14.08
C THR A 72 -3.68 -3.21 -13.24
N ASN A 73 -4.58 -4.18 -13.06
CA ASN A 73 -4.30 -5.43 -12.37
C ASN A 73 -3.69 -5.24 -10.97
N LEU A 74 -4.19 -4.27 -10.20
CA LEU A 74 -3.85 -4.19 -8.78
C LEU A 74 -4.42 -5.43 -8.10
N VAL A 75 -3.53 -6.31 -7.65
CA VAL A 75 -3.88 -7.51 -6.89
C VAL A 75 -3.05 -7.48 -5.62
N ILE A 76 -3.73 -7.56 -4.48
CA ILE A 76 -3.10 -7.76 -3.18
C ILE A 76 -3.54 -9.15 -2.72
N ALA A 77 -2.61 -10.09 -2.66
CA ALA A 77 -2.90 -11.45 -2.25
C ALA A 77 -3.26 -11.51 -0.76
N GLY A 78 -4.10 -12.47 -0.40
CA GLY A 78 -4.29 -12.83 1.01
C GLY A 78 -3.02 -13.41 1.62
N THR A 79 -3.02 -13.55 2.93
CA THR A 79 -1.91 -14.11 3.71
C THR A 79 -2.31 -15.46 4.27
N ASP A 80 -1.38 -16.42 4.26
CA ASP A 80 -1.53 -17.71 4.94
C ASP A 80 -0.97 -17.66 6.36
N SER A 81 -1.35 -18.63 7.22
CA SER A 81 -0.75 -18.79 8.55
C SER A 81 0.71 -19.26 8.46
N VAL A 82 1.52 -18.80 9.41
CA VAL A 82 2.86 -19.32 9.69
C VAL A 82 2.74 -20.23 10.91
N GLU A 83 3.14 -21.49 10.74
CA GLU A 83 2.99 -22.54 11.73
C GLU A 83 4.34 -23.20 12.05
N GLU A 84 4.58 -23.51 13.32
CA GLU A 84 5.73 -24.31 13.77
C GLU A 84 5.29 -25.75 14.07
N GLY A 85 6.17 -26.71 13.75
CA GLY A 85 5.88 -28.14 13.82
C GLY A 85 5.54 -28.64 15.23
N GLY A 86 4.47 -29.43 15.35
CA GLY A 86 3.95 -29.92 16.63
C GLY A 86 4.67 -31.15 17.21
N GLU A 87 5.96 -31.36 16.94
CA GLU A 87 6.67 -32.59 17.34
C GLU A 87 6.69 -32.79 18.88
N THR A 88 6.54 -31.71 19.66
CA THR A 88 6.64 -31.73 21.13
C THR A 88 5.40 -31.25 21.90
N ASN A 89 4.27 -30.97 21.24
CA ASN A 89 3.08 -30.39 21.89
C ASN A 89 1.89 -31.36 22.06
N LEU A 90 0.92 -30.97 22.90
CA LEU A 90 -0.29 -31.74 23.16
C LEU A 90 -1.06 -31.93 21.84
N ARG A 91 -1.29 -33.20 21.47
CA ARG A 91 -1.99 -33.63 20.25
C ARG A 91 -1.25 -33.40 18.92
N ARG A 92 0.04 -33.04 18.95
CA ARG A 92 0.86 -32.81 17.74
C ARG A 92 0.23 -31.82 16.76
N MET A 93 -0.52 -30.85 17.28
CA MET A 93 -1.12 -29.81 16.45
C MET A 93 -0.04 -28.78 16.10
N PRO A 94 0.02 -28.25 14.87
CA PRO A 94 0.91 -27.15 14.58
C PRO A 94 0.60 -25.94 15.48
N GLU A 95 1.63 -25.25 15.94
CA GLU A 95 1.48 -24.01 16.71
C GLU A 95 1.40 -22.83 15.74
N LEU A 96 0.34 -22.01 15.84
CA LEU A 96 0.21 -20.80 15.04
C LEU A 96 1.18 -19.74 15.59
N VAL A 97 2.18 -19.39 14.79
CA VAL A 97 3.23 -18.44 15.16
C VAL A 97 2.85 -17.03 14.74
N ASP A 98 2.42 -16.84 13.49
CA ASP A 98 2.05 -15.52 12.95
C ASP A 98 1.26 -15.66 11.63
N GLY A 99 0.92 -14.53 10.99
CA GLY A 99 0.48 -14.47 9.60
C GLY A 99 1.62 -14.10 8.64
N GLY A 100 1.59 -14.66 7.43
CA GLY A 100 2.56 -14.32 6.39
C GLY A 100 2.40 -12.90 5.83
N ASN A 101 3.41 -12.40 5.11
CA ASN A 101 3.32 -11.12 4.41
C ASN A 101 2.48 -11.23 3.12
N ALA A 102 1.69 -10.19 2.82
CA ALA A 102 0.91 -10.13 1.59
C ALA A 102 1.75 -9.58 0.44
N ALA A 103 1.72 -10.25 -0.71
CA ALA A 103 2.32 -9.74 -1.94
C ALA A 103 1.30 -8.92 -2.74
N ALA A 104 1.71 -7.73 -3.18
CA ALA A 104 0.93 -6.88 -4.06
C ALA A 104 1.62 -6.74 -5.41
N THR A 105 0.84 -6.75 -6.49
CA THR A 105 1.29 -6.54 -7.87
C THR A 105 0.42 -5.53 -8.58
N PHE A 106 1.00 -4.71 -9.44
CA PHE A 106 0.27 -3.75 -10.27
C PHE A 106 1.04 -3.45 -11.57
N ASN A 107 0.32 -3.01 -12.60
CA ASN A 107 0.91 -2.68 -13.90
C ASN A 107 0.65 -1.20 -14.25
N PRO A 108 1.65 -0.30 -14.19
CA PRO A 108 1.50 1.04 -14.73
C PRO A 108 1.28 1.02 -16.25
N ARG A 109 0.31 1.81 -16.72
CA ARG A 109 -0.05 1.90 -18.14
C ARG A 109 0.69 3.05 -18.83
N GLY A 110 1.33 2.77 -19.97
CA GLY A 110 1.88 3.81 -20.85
C GLY A 110 2.93 4.68 -20.16
N ILE A 111 3.77 4.06 -19.33
CA ILE A 111 4.79 4.77 -18.56
C ILE A 111 5.97 5.19 -19.44
N GLU A 112 6.33 6.47 -19.38
CA GLU A 112 7.53 6.97 -20.04
C GLU A 112 8.80 6.51 -19.30
N PRO A 113 9.94 6.33 -19.99
CA PRO A 113 11.18 5.91 -19.36
C PRO A 113 11.63 6.80 -18.19
N ALA A 114 11.38 8.11 -18.26
CA ALA A 114 11.70 9.06 -17.19
C ALA A 114 10.86 8.84 -15.93
N ILE A 115 9.54 8.65 -16.08
CA ILE A 115 8.62 8.36 -14.97
C ILE A 115 8.95 7.00 -14.35
N ARG A 116 9.28 6.01 -15.18
CA ARG A 116 9.72 4.69 -14.73
C ARG A 116 11.00 4.77 -13.90
N ALA A 117 12.01 5.48 -14.40
CA ALA A 117 13.25 5.70 -13.67
C ALA A 117 13.01 6.44 -12.35
N ALA A 118 12.07 7.39 -12.31
CA ALA A 118 11.66 8.05 -11.07
C ALA A 118 11.01 7.09 -10.07
N MET A 119 10.11 6.20 -10.52
CA MET A 119 9.51 5.18 -9.66
C MET A 119 10.54 4.17 -9.16
N GLN A 120 11.51 3.76 -9.97
CA GLN A 120 12.60 2.87 -9.53
C GLN A 120 13.46 3.49 -8.42
N LYS A 121 13.56 4.82 -8.36
CA LYS A 121 14.23 5.53 -7.24
C LYS A 121 13.48 5.41 -5.91
N LEU A 122 12.25 4.88 -5.89
CA LEU A 122 11.52 4.61 -4.65
C LEU A 122 11.97 3.31 -3.97
N THR A 123 12.52 2.35 -4.72
CA THR A 123 13.02 1.06 -4.20
C THR A 123 13.90 1.20 -2.95
N PRO A 124 14.94 2.05 -2.90
CA PRO A 124 15.81 2.16 -1.72
C PRO A 124 15.06 2.56 -0.43
N TYR A 125 13.94 3.28 -0.50
CA TYR A 125 13.17 3.66 0.69
C TYR A 125 12.41 2.48 1.32
N SER A 126 12.17 1.41 0.55
CA SER A 126 11.42 0.23 0.98
C SER A 126 12.29 -1.02 1.23
N ALA A 127 13.58 -0.91 0.91
CA ALA A 127 14.54 -2.00 0.94
C ALA A 127 15.82 -1.58 1.68
N ILE A 128 15.67 -0.71 2.70
CA ILE A 128 16.78 -0.24 3.54
C ILE A 128 17.42 -1.44 4.25
N GLN A 129 16.58 -2.29 4.84
CA GLN A 129 16.92 -3.57 5.45
C GLN A 129 15.69 -4.49 5.38
N PRO A 130 15.83 -5.82 5.38
CA PRO A 130 14.68 -6.71 5.52
C PRO A 130 13.81 -6.32 6.72
N GLY A 131 12.54 -6.03 6.47
CA GLY A 131 11.57 -5.64 7.50
C GLY A 131 11.60 -4.17 7.92
N VAL A 132 12.44 -3.32 7.31
CA VAL A 132 12.47 -1.87 7.60
C VAL A 132 12.14 -1.10 6.32
N SER A 133 11.07 -0.31 6.39
CA SER A 133 10.64 0.56 5.28
C SER A 133 10.32 1.96 5.77
N GLU A 134 10.74 2.95 4.97
CA GLU A 134 10.33 4.34 5.07
C GLU A 134 9.39 4.71 3.91
N LEU A 135 8.88 3.75 3.15
CA LEU A 135 7.98 4.00 2.04
C LEU A 135 6.58 3.52 2.38
N GLY A 136 5.60 4.39 2.18
CA GLY A 136 4.19 4.05 2.34
C GLY A 136 3.39 4.40 1.10
N PHE A 137 2.22 3.78 0.96
CA PHE A 137 1.33 4.00 -0.17
C PHE A 137 -0.12 4.22 0.26
N GLY A 138 -0.90 4.79 -0.64
CA GLY A 138 -2.35 4.75 -0.60
C GLY A 138 -2.95 4.46 -1.97
N ILE A 139 -4.20 4.02 -1.98
CA ILE A 139 -4.90 3.60 -3.19
C ILE A 139 -5.91 4.68 -3.56
N ILE A 140 -5.95 5.03 -4.83
CA ILE A 140 -7.01 5.84 -5.43
C ILE A 140 -7.89 4.88 -6.25
N ASN A 141 -9.13 4.68 -5.81
CA ASN A 141 -10.11 3.84 -6.50
C ASN A 141 -10.65 4.54 -7.76
N SER A 142 -11.21 3.76 -8.68
CA SER A 142 -11.91 4.20 -9.89
C SER A 142 -13.03 5.22 -9.65
N ASP A 143 -13.65 5.22 -8.47
CA ASP A 143 -14.66 6.20 -8.06
C ASP A 143 -14.06 7.54 -7.58
N GLY A 144 -12.73 7.65 -7.50
CA GLY A 144 -12.01 8.81 -6.98
C GLY A 144 -11.84 8.82 -5.46
N ASP A 145 -12.27 7.75 -4.79
CA ASP A 145 -12.07 7.58 -3.36
C ASP A 145 -10.64 7.15 -3.01
N LEU A 146 -10.21 7.53 -1.81
CA LEU A 146 -8.90 7.25 -1.25
C LEU A 146 -9.02 6.16 -0.19
N ILE A 147 -8.21 5.11 -0.31
CA ILE A 147 -8.09 4.04 0.69
C ILE A 147 -6.70 4.12 1.30
N VAL A 148 -6.66 4.35 2.62
CA VAL A 148 -5.45 4.64 3.39
C VAL A 148 -5.52 4.02 4.77
N ASP A 149 -4.41 3.98 5.49
CA ASP A 149 -4.39 3.68 6.91
C ASP A 149 -5.01 4.82 7.73
N LYS A 150 -5.83 4.50 8.74
CA LYS A 150 -6.51 5.50 9.57
C LYS A 150 -5.56 6.35 10.42
N THR A 151 -4.41 5.79 10.81
CA THR A 151 -3.48 6.40 11.76
C THR A 151 -2.37 7.14 11.03
N THR A 152 -1.70 6.45 10.11
CA THR A 152 -0.52 6.97 9.40
C THR A 152 -0.86 7.62 8.07
N VAL A 153 -2.08 7.40 7.54
CA VAL A 153 -2.55 7.84 6.21
C VAL A 153 -1.77 7.24 5.03
N LEU A 154 -0.71 6.51 5.30
CA LEU A 154 0.05 5.71 4.36
C LEU A 154 0.19 4.30 4.91
N ILE A 155 -0.14 3.32 4.09
CA ILE A 155 0.07 1.90 4.41
C ILE A 155 1.55 1.58 4.16
N PRO A 156 2.29 1.03 5.12
CA PRO A 156 3.70 0.69 4.90
C PRO A 156 3.89 -0.38 3.82
N ILE A 157 4.91 -0.20 2.96
CA ILE A 157 5.25 -1.17 1.91
C ILE A 157 6.70 -1.57 1.99
N TYR A 158 6.98 -2.84 1.73
CA TYR A 158 8.32 -3.42 1.80
C TYR A 158 8.74 -3.97 0.44
N ASN A 159 10.03 -3.97 0.14
CA ASN A 159 10.59 -4.55 -1.08
C ASN A 159 9.91 -4.04 -2.37
N PHE A 160 9.70 -2.73 -2.47
CA PHE A 160 9.15 -2.12 -3.68
C PHE A 160 10.09 -2.33 -4.85
N PHE A 161 9.56 -2.94 -5.90
CA PHE A 161 10.27 -3.25 -7.12
C PHE A 161 9.44 -2.83 -8.32
N LEU A 162 10.07 -2.15 -9.27
CA LEU A 162 9.49 -1.89 -10.58
C LEU A 162 10.38 -2.53 -11.64
N GLY A 163 9.84 -3.54 -12.31
CA GLY A 163 10.49 -4.28 -13.37
C GLY A 163 10.72 -3.44 -14.62
N ASP A 164 11.50 -4.02 -15.54
CA ASP A 164 11.76 -3.37 -16.81
C ASP A 164 10.50 -3.23 -17.67
N THR A 165 10.60 -2.44 -18.74
CA THR A 165 9.51 -2.28 -19.69
C THR A 165 9.36 -3.56 -20.50
N ASP A 166 8.21 -4.20 -20.32
CA ASP A 166 7.72 -5.25 -21.19
C ASP A 166 7.12 -4.62 -22.46
N VAL A 167 7.60 -5.09 -23.60
CA VAL A 167 7.26 -4.57 -24.92
C VAL A 167 6.54 -5.66 -25.69
N VAL A 168 5.22 -5.51 -25.80
CA VAL A 168 4.43 -6.25 -26.79
C VAL A 168 4.50 -5.46 -28.09
N ALA A 169 5.31 -5.92 -29.05
CA ALA A 169 5.55 -5.26 -30.35
C ALA A 169 4.32 -5.32 -31.29
N GLU A 170 3.14 -4.96 -30.77
CA GLU A 170 1.85 -4.95 -31.42
C GLU A 170 1.32 -3.53 -31.50
N LYS A 171 0.79 -3.14 -32.67
CA LYS A 171 0.30 -1.78 -32.92
C LYS A 171 -0.82 -1.41 -31.93
N GLY A 172 -0.61 -0.31 -31.19
CA GLY A 172 -1.60 0.22 -30.26
C GLY A 172 -1.55 -0.38 -28.85
N LYS A 173 -0.65 -1.33 -28.58
CA LYS A 173 -0.38 -1.77 -27.20
C LYS A 173 0.56 -0.76 -26.52
N SER A 174 0.15 -0.32 -25.34
CA SER A 174 1.03 0.47 -24.49
C SER A 174 2.10 -0.43 -23.87
N ASN A 175 3.30 0.09 -23.76
CA ASN A 175 4.34 -0.49 -22.91
C ASN A 175 3.82 -0.67 -21.48
N SER A 176 4.18 -1.79 -20.86
CA SER A 176 3.84 -2.11 -19.48
C SER A 176 5.10 -2.42 -18.68
N SER A 177 5.04 -2.20 -17.39
CA SER A 177 6.02 -2.73 -16.44
C SER A 177 5.27 -3.42 -15.32
N ILE A 178 5.94 -4.31 -14.59
CA ILE A 178 5.36 -4.97 -13.43
C ILE A 178 5.92 -4.32 -12.17
N GLY A 179 5.04 -3.69 -11.39
CA GLY A 179 5.32 -3.23 -10.05
C GLY A 179 4.97 -4.31 -9.02
N LYS A 180 5.81 -4.49 -8.01
CA LYS A 180 5.59 -5.40 -6.90
C LYS A 180 6.01 -4.76 -5.58
N PHE A 181 5.30 -5.07 -4.51
CA PHE A 181 5.69 -4.75 -3.14
C PHE A 181 5.06 -5.76 -2.17
N MET A 182 5.54 -5.77 -0.94
CA MET A 182 5.01 -6.59 0.14
C MET A 182 4.35 -5.70 1.20
N LEU A 183 3.35 -6.26 1.87
CA LEU A 183 2.62 -5.66 2.98
C LEU A 183 2.74 -6.57 4.20
N GLU A 184 2.84 -5.94 5.36
CA GLU A 184 2.88 -6.63 6.64
C GLU A 184 1.53 -7.30 6.94
N PHE A 185 1.57 -8.39 7.69
CA PHE A 185 0.35 -9.03 8.16
C PHE A 185 -0.52 -8.03 8.96
N GLY A 186 -1.84 -8.07 8.75
CA GLY A 186 -2.77 -7.17 9.43
C GLY A 186 -2.85 -5.74 8.85
N TRP A 187 -2.18 -5.43 7.74
CA TRP A 187 -2.28 -4.12 7.06
C TRP A 187 -3.72 -3.69 6.76
N SER A 188 -4.65 -4.65 6.59
CA SER A 188 -6.06 -4.41 6.28
C SER A 188 -6.91 -3.99 7.48
N ASN A 189 -6.40 -4.10 8.71
CA ASN A 189 -7.21 -3.93 9.93
C ASN A 189 -7.64 -2.48 10.18
N ASN A 190 -6.82 -1.51 9.74
CA ASN A 190 -7.01 -0.09 10.03
C ASN A 190 -7.34 0.75 8.80
N LEU A 191 -7.85 0.12 7.74
CA LEU A 191 -8.18 0.85 6.50
C LEU A 191 -9.38 1.77 6.69
N VAL A 192 -9.25 2.98 6.15
CA VAL A 192 -10.31 3.98 6.06
C VAL A 192 -10.47 4.46 4.63
N LYS A 193 -11.71 4.83 4.29
CA LYS A 193 -12.09 5.38 3.00
C LYS A 193 -12.37 6.87 3.14
N TYR A 194 -11.70 7.69 2.35
CA TYR A 194 -11.93 9.14 2.26
C TYR A 194 -12.38 9.53 0.85
N THR A 195 -13.41 10.35 0.76
CA THR A 195 -13.90 10.89 -0.52
C THR A 195 -13.47 12.35 -0.63
N PRO A 196 -12.45 12.67 -1.44
CA PRO A 196 -11.98 14.05 -1.58
C PRO A 196 -13.04 14.95 -2.22
N SER A 197 -12.99 16.25 -1.90
CA SER A 197 -13.96 17.23 -2.43
C SER A 197 -13.67 17.67 -3.87
N PHE A 198 -12.63 17.11 -4.49
CA PHE A 198 -12.16 17.42 -5.84
C PHE A 198 -11.91 16.13 -6.63
N ASN A 199 -11.86 16.24 -7.97
CA ASN A 199 -11.59 15.09 -8.82
C ASN A 199 -10.10 14.75 -8.84
N ILE A 200 -9.66 13.88 -7.93
CA ILE A 200 -8.27 13.46 -7.82
C ILE A 200 -7.76 12.70 -9.06
N LEU A 201 -8.62 11.90 -9.69
CA LEU A 201 -8.27 11.08 -10.85
C LEU A 201 -7.92 11.93 -12.07
N ALA A 202 -8.66 13.01 -12.31
CA ALA A 202 -8.39 13.92 -13.41
C ALA A 202 -7.24 14.89 -13.11
N THR A 203 -6.95 15.14 -11.83
CA THR A 203 -5.97 16.16 -11.42
C THR A 203 -4.54 15.61 -11.40
N TYR A 204 -4.33 14.36 -10.95
CA TYR A 204 -2.98 13.81 -10.75
C TYR A 204 -2.81 12.42 -11.39
N PRO A 205 -1.64 12.11 -11.97
CA PRO A 205 -0.54 13.02 -12.23
C PRO A 205 -0.95 14.06 -13.27
N ALA A 206 -0.49 15.30 -13.10
CA ALA A 206 -0.76 16.35 -14.08
C ALA A 206 -0.21 15.85 -15.42
N VAL A 207 -1.05 15.82 -16.46
CA VAL A 207 -0.63 15.42 -17.80
C VAL A 207 0.43 16.41 -18.26
N THR A 208 1.70 16.03 -18.19
CA THR A 208 2.76 16.72 -18.92
C THR A 208 2.58 16.34 -20.38
N VAL A 209 1.76 17.11 -21.09
CA VAL A 209 1.82 17.18 -22.55
C VAL A 209 3.18 17.80 -22.88
N THR A 210 4.20 16.95 -23.01
CA THR A 210 5.41 17.32 -23.72
C THR A 210 5.11 17.15 -25.21
N PRO A 211 5.19 18.21 -26.03
CA PRO A 211 4.96 18.13 -27.48
C PRO A 211 5.97 17.24 -28.20
#